data_AF-A0A1Y2SAM5-F1
#
_entry.id   AF-A0A1Y2SAM5-F1
#
_cell.length_a   1.000
_cell.length_b   1.000
_cell.length_c   1.000
_cell.angle_alpha   90.00
_cell.angle_beta   90.00
_cell.angle_gamma   90.00
#
_symmetry.space_group_name_H-M   'P 1'
#
loop_
_entity.id
_entity.type
_entity.pdbx_description
1 polymer ?
#
loop_
_entity_poly.entity_id
_entity_poly.type
_entity_poly.pdbx_seq_one_letter_code
_entity_poly.pdbx_strand_id
1 'polypeptide(L)'
;MRFCRPDACSEGNSEIPFTLGEHLLAVWLRSPYGLQALSSSLYNDLWENHGVMAKKLDEPEGSLEPRIEQWLRQKLEAGQRIENMSGQDYLLAMEREK
;
A
#
# COMPACT_ATOMS: atom_id res chain seq x y z
N MET A 1 -24.85 16.26 11.31
CA MET A 1 -23.77 17.23 11.60
C MET A 1 -22.88 17.32 10.38
N ARG A 2 -22.64 18.52 9.83
CA ARG A 2 -21.66 18.74 8.77
C ARG A 2 -20.32 19.03 9.44
N PHE A 3 -19.32 18.21 9.19
CA PHE A 3 -17.95 18.54 9.56
C PHE A 3 -17.43 19.58 8.56
N CYS A 4 -17.24 20.81 9.04
CA CYS A 4 -16.62 21.88 8.26
C CYS A 4 -15.25 22.19 8.86
N ARG A 5 -14.30 22.55 8.00
CA ARG A 5 -12.98 23.03 8.40
C ARG A 5 -13.15 24.36 9.18
N PRO A 6 -12.52 24.55 10.35
CA PRO A 6 -12.59 25.81 11.09
C PRO A 6 -11.98 26.98 10.30
N ASP A 7 -12.59 28.17 10.41
CA ASP A 7 -12.18 29.36 9.65
C ASP A 7 -10.74 29.85 9.97
N ALA A 8 -10.22 29.52 11.16
CA ALA A 8 -8.87 29.89 11.59
C ALA A 8 -7.76 28.96 11.07
N CYS A 9 -8.11 27.96 10.25
CA CYS A 9 -7.17 26.97 9.75
C CYS A 9 -6.43 27.53 8.52
N SER A 10 -5.16 27.94 8.67
CA SER A 10 -4.35 28.45 7.55
C SER A 10 -4.27 27.43 6.41
N GLU A 11 -4.15 27.89 5.16
CA GLU A 11 -3.77 27.02 4.05
C GLU A 11 -2.49 26.26 4.47
N GLY A 12 -2.55 24.93 4.43
CA GLY A 12 -1.40 24.11 4.81
C GLY A 12 -0.21 24.48 3.94
N ASN A 13 1.01 24.38 4.48
CA ASN A 13 2.22 24.68 3.74
C ASN A 13 2.19 23.93 2.40
N SER A 14 2.23 24.65 1.28
CA SER A 14 2.19 24.05 -0.07
C SER A 14 3.47 23.29 -0.38
N GLU A 15 4.54 23.56 0.37
CA GLU A 15 5.79 22.85 0.31
C GLU A 15 5.73 21.63 1.23
N ILE A 16 5.89 20.44 0.65
CA ILE A 16 6.08 19.20 1.38
C ILE A 16 7.39 19.35 2.17
N PRO A 17 7.36 19.45 3.51
CA PRO A 17 8.54 19.86 4.28
C PRO A 17 9.65 18.79 4.29
N PHE A 18 9.33 17.56 3.91
CA PHE A 18 10.28 16.47 3.74
C PHE A 18 9.76 15.46 2.71
N THR A 19 10.62 15.06 1.78
CA THR A 19 10.39 13.87 0.94
C THR A 19 11.46 12.86 1.30
N LEU A 20 11.05 11.63 1.60
CA LEU A 20 11.98 10.55 1.86
C LEU A 20 12.72 10.25 0.55
N GLY A 21 14.03 10.43 0.51
CA GLY A 21 14.82 10.11 -0.68
C GLY A 21 14.72 8.62 -1.02
N GLU A 22 14.87 8.26 -2.30
CA GLU A 22 14.70 6.88 -2.78
C GLU A 22 15.48 5.84 -1.96
N HIS A 23 16.72 6.17 -1.59
CA HIS A 23 17.57 5.28 -0.79
C HIS A 23 17.04 5.06 0.63
N LEU A 24 16.49 6.10 1.27
CA LEU A 24 15.86 5.99 2.58
C LEU A 24 14.53 5.24 2.50
N LEU A 25 13.76 5.45 1.43
CA LEU A 25 12.53 4.72 1.17
C LEU A 25 12.79 3.23 0.97
N ALA A 26 13.80 2.88 0.18
CA ALA A 26 14.22 1.50 -0.04
C ALA A 26 14.66 0.81 1.26
N VAL A 27 15.37 1.51 2.15
CA VAL A 27 15.74 0.98 3.47
C VAL A 27 14.53 0.85 4.38
N TRP A 28 13.64 1.85 4.39
CA TRP A 28 12.43 1.84 5.20
C TRP A 28 11.50 0.67 4.83
N LEU A 29 11.31 0.40 3.54
CA LEU A 29 10.48 -0.71 3.05
C LEU A 29 11.06 -2.09 3.38
N ARG A 30 12.36 -2.19 3.68
CA ARG A 30 12.98 -3.42 4.19
C ARG A 30 12.76 -3.62 5.69
N SER A 31 12.29 -2.61 6.41
CA SER A 31 11.90 -2.76 7.81
C SER A 31 10.54 -3.46 7.91
N PRO A 32 10.28 -4.23 8.97
CA PRO A 32 8.96 -4.84 9.18
C PRO A 32 7.82 -3.83 9.15
N TYR A 33 8.03 -2.65 9.73
CA TYR A 33 7.02 -1.60 9.79
C TYR A 33 6.74 -0.97 8.42
N GLY A 34 7.78 -0.71 7.62
CA GLY A 34 7.60 -0.14 6.27
C GLY A 34 6.90 -1.10 5.32
N LEU A 35 7.24 -2.39 5.40
CA LEU A 35 6.56 -3.44 4.65
C LEU A 35 5.08 -3.55 5.03
N GLN A 36 4.78 -3.55 6.34
CA GLN A 36 3.41 -3.58 6.84
C GLN A 36 2.61 -2.35 6.36
N ALA A 37 3.19 -1.15 6.45
CA ALA A 37 2.54 0.08 6.01
C ALA A 37 2.15 0.02 4.52
N LEU A 38 3.06 -0.46 3.66
CA LEU A 38 2.76 -0.63 2.23
C LEU A 38 1.71 -1.72 1.99
N SER A 39 1.77 -2.83 2.74
CA SER A 39 0.76 -3.90 2.67
C SER A 39 -0.64 -3.36 2.99
N SER A 40 -0.79 -2.60 4.07
CA SER A 40 -2.06 -1.99 4.45
C SER A 40 -2.54 -0.96 3.42
N SER A 41 -1.64 -0.17 2.84
CA SER A 41 -1.99 0.76 1.75
C SER A 41 -2.55 0.02 0.53
N LEU A 42 -1.92 -1.08 0.11
CA LEU A 42 -2.40 -1.90 -1.00
C LEU A 42 -3.71 -2.62 -0.68
N TYR A 43 -3.87 -3.11 0.55
CA TYR A 43 -5.11 -3.70 1.02
C TYR A 43 -6.28 -2.71 0.91
N ASN A 44 -6.09 -1.48 1.38
CA ASN A 44 -7.08 -0.42 1.29
C ASN A 44 -7.38 -0.05 -0.17
N ASP A 45 -6.35 0.14 -1.00
CA ASP A 45 -6.49 0.41 -2.44
C ASP A 45 -7.34 -0.66 -3.15
N LEU A 46 -7.10 -1.94 -2.85
CA LEU A 46 -7.89 -3.04 -3.40
C LEU A 46 -9.35 -3.01 -2.96
N TRP A 47 -9.63 -2.71 -1.69
CA TRP A 47 -11.02 -2.59 -1.22
C TRP A 47 -11.74 -1.37 -1.79
N GLU A 48 -11.04 -0.24 -1.94
CA GLU A 48 -11.60 1.01 -2.47
C GLU A 48 -11.83 0.93 -3.98
N ASN A 49 -10.87 0.42 -4.75
CA ASN A 49 -10.86 0.48 -6.21
C ASN A 49 -11.21 -0.85 -6.88
N HIS A 50 -11.09 -1.97 -6.18
CA HIS A 50 -11.23 -3.33 -6.74
C HIS A 50 -12.04 -4.29 -5.84
N GLY A 51 -13.05 -3.78 -5.12
CA GLY A 51 -13.73 -4.50 -4.04
C GLY A 51 -14.28 -5.91 -4.38
N VAL A 52 -14.72 -6.16 -5.62
CA VAL A 52 -15.15 -7.50 -6.05
C VAL A 52 -13.99 -8.51 -6.06
N MET A 53 -12.80 -8.08 -6.49
CA MET A 53 -11.60 -8.92 -6.45
C MET A 53 -11.04 -9.01 -5.04
N ALA A 54 -10.99 -7.89 -4.30
CA ALA A 54 -10.58 -7.90 -2.89
C ALA A 54 -11.37 -8.93 -2.08
N LYS A 55 -12.70 -8.93 -2.20
CA LYS A 55 -13.58 -9.90 -1.53
C LYS A 55 -13.28 -11.36 -1.91
N LYS A 56 -12.91 -11.65 -3.16
CA LYS A 56 -12.55 -13.01 -3.59
C LYS A 56 -11.18 -13.44 -3.08
N LEU A 57 -10.23 -12.51 -3.04
CA LEU A 57 -8.85 -12.76 -2.64
C LEU A 57 -8.70 -12.78 -1.12
N ASP A 58 -9.63 -12.17 -0.40
CA ASP A 58 -9.76 -12.23 1.05
C ASP A 58 -10.48 -13.51 1.51
N GLU A 59 -10.52 -14.58 0.72
CA GLU A 59 -11.02 -15.88 1.15
C GLU A 59 -9.86 -16.84 1.51
N PRO A 60 -9.81 -17.39 2.73
CA PRO A 60 -10.73 -17.14 3.86
C PRO A 60 -10.61 -15.71 4.41
N GLU A 61 -11.68 -15.19 5.03
CA GLU A 61 -11.76 -13.80 5.54
C GLU A 61 -10.50 -13.39 6.32
N GLY A 62 -9.94 -12.23 5.98
CA GLY A 62 -8.70 -11.70 6.55
C GLY A 62 -7.42 -12.28 5.96
N SER A 63 -7.49 -13.08 4.89
CA SER A 63 -6.30 -13.64 4.23
C SER A 63 -5.64 -12.72 3.21
N LEU A 64 -6.30 -11.64 2.78
CA LEU A 64 -5.78 -10.77 1.73
C LEU A 64 -4.52 -10.01 2.16
N GLU A 65 -4.55 -9.30 3.29
CA GLU A 65 -3.43 -8.48 3.75
C GLU A 65 -2.15 -9.32 4.03
N PRO A 66 -2.22 -10.50 4.69
CA PRO A 66 -1.06 -11.38 4.81
C PRO A 66 -0.50 -11.87 3.45
N ARG A 67 -1.36 -12.13 2.46
CA ARG A 67 -0.94 -12.54 1.11
C ARG A 67 -0.22 -11.41 0.38
N ILE A 68 -0.71 -10.18 0.51
CA ILE A 68 -0.05 -8.99 -0.03
C ILE A 68 1.33 -8.81 0.61
N GLU A 69 1.43 -8.92 1.94
CA GLU A 69 2.71 -8.79 2.64
C GLU A 69 3.72 -9.85 2.17
N GLN A 70 3.27 -11.10 2.05
CA GLN A 70 4.10 -12.20 1.55
C GLN A 70 4.58 -11.94 0.12
N TRP A 71 3.70 -11.46 -0.77
CA TRP A 71 4.05 -11.11 -2.14
C TRP A 71 5.09 -9.99 -2.19
N LEU A 72 4.90 -8.91 -1.41
CA LEU A 72 5.87 -7.82 -1.32
C LEU A 72 7.23 -8.30 -0.78
N ARG A 73 7.23 -9.19 0.22
CA ARG A 73 8.46 -9.78 0.76
C ARG A 73 9.22 -10.58 -0.31
N GLN A 74 8.54 -11.39 -1.10
CA GLN A 74 9.16 -12.14 -2.21
C GLN A 74 9.79 -11.20 -3.23
N LYS A 75 9.15 -10.07 -3.53
CA LYS A 75 9.67 -9.04 -4.44
C LYS A 75 10.95 -8.40 -3.89
N LEU A 76 10.97 -8.06 -2.60
CA LEU A 76 12.17 -7.52 -1.92
C LEU A 76 13.32 -8.53 -1.93
N GLU A 77 13.05 -9.80 -1.64
CA GLU A 77 14.05 -10.87 -1.64
C GLU A 77 14.62 -11.11 -3.04
N ALA A 78 13.82 -10.91 -4.09
CA ALA A 78 14.26 -10.90 -5.49
C ALA A 78 15.01 -9.62 -5.91
N GLY A 79 15.23 -8.67 -4.99
CA GLY A 79 15.92 -7.41 -5.27
C GLY A 79 15.08 -6.40 -6.06
N GLN A 80 13.77 -6.59 -6.16
CA GLN A 80 12.87 -5.68 -6.85
C GLN A 80 12.54 -4.46 -5.97
N ARG A 81 12.31 -3.32 -6.62
CA ARG A 81 11.77 -2.10 -6.02
C ARG A 81 10.26 -2.25 -5.87
N ILE A 82 9.72 -1.93 -4.70
CA ILE A 82 8.30 -2.13 -4.35
C ILE A 82 7.58 -0.82 -4.02
N GLU A 83 8.30 0.30 -3.94
CA GLU A 83 7.79 1.61 -3.50
C GLU A 83 6.63 2.16 -4.34
N ASN A 84 6.53 1.74 -5.61
CA ASN A 84 5.54 2.22 -6.57
C ASN A 84 4.54 1.13 -6.96
N MET A 85 4.48 0.01 -6.23
CA MET A 85 3.49 -1.02 -6.51
C MET A 85 2.09 -0.55 -6.13
N SER A 86 1.12 -0.89 -6.98
CA SER A 86 -0.29 -0.59 -6.82
C SER A 86 -1.11 -1.86 -6.61
N GLY A 87 -2.39 -1.73 -6.19
CA GLY A 87 -3.31 -2.85 -6.13
C GLY A 87 -3.49 -3.52 -7.49
N GLN A 88 -3.43 -2.76 -8.58
CA GLN A 88 -3.48 -3.30 -9.94
C GLN A 88 -2.29 -4.20 -10.26
N ASP A 89 -1.07 -3.84 -9.82
CA ASP A 89 0.12 -4.69 -9.99
C ASP A 89 -0.02 -6.01 -9.24
N TYR A 90 -0.61 -5.97 -8.04
CA TYR A 90 -0.91 -7.16 -7.26
C TYR A 90 -1.93 -8.06 -7.98
N LEU A 91 -3.03 -7.49 -8.49
CA LEU A 91 -4.04 -8.25 -9.23
C LEU A 91 -3.45 -8.91 -10.48
N LEU A 92 -2.63 -8.19 -11.24
CA LEU A 92 -1.94 -8.75 -12.41
C LEU A 92 -1.00 -9.89 -12.04
N ALA A 93 -0.35 -9.84 -10.88
CA ALA A 93 0.47 -10.95 -10.38
C ALA A 93 -0.40 -12.17 -10.05
N MET A 94 -1.53 -11.98 -9.37
CA MET A 94 -2.45 -13.06 -8.98
C MET A 94 -3.14 -13.72 -10.19
N GLU A 95 -3.33 -13.00 -11.30
CA GLU A 95 -3.84 -13.58 -12.54
C GLU A 95 -2.83 -14.48 -13.25
N ARG A 96 -1.52 -14.19 -13.12
CA ARG A 96 -0.45 -14.98 -13.77
C ARG A 96 -0.08 -16.25 -13.00
N GLU A 97 -0.49 -16.34 -11.75
CA GLU A 97 -0.26 -17.50 -10.87
C GLU A 97 -1.41 -18.54 -10.94
N LYS A 98 -2.44 -18.29 -11.77
CA LYS A 98 -3.51 -19.24 -12.12
C LYS A 98 -3.20 -20.06 -13.36
#